data_AF-A0A1I3Z8Y7-F1
#
_entry.id   AF-A0A1I3Z8Y7-F1
#
_cell.length_a   1.000
_cell.length_b   1.000
_cell.length_c   1.000
_cell.angle_alpha   90.00
_cell.angle_beta   90.00
_cell.angle_gamma   90.00
#
_symmetry.space_group_name_H-M   'P 1'
#
loop_
_entity.id
_entity.type
_entity.pdbx_description
1 polymer ?
#
loop_
_entity_poly.entity_id
_entity_poly.type
_entity_poly.pdbx_seq_one_letter_code
_entity_poly.pdbx_strand_id
1 'polypeptide(L)'
;MYENIETIWSDVIGEAERELGVDCGRFKRAKFHVSDVVRSTQNIPVQNPDFMTLPGLEDKPWWNIEDFDPAMQGFLKRMEVLFGEYQAEFENNMGSVTFGEGAATFYYGANEGWKIFLFYGNEAEEVPGASKVFPKIAALLREMRDANYIAKSHFSVLKAGGSIPVHCGGVNHKLRLHYGLRIPDGDIAIKVGGDTRRWENGKVLLFDDTFPHEVWNNTPHDRYILHCRIQHPGLSADERRVSYALESKLSRALERNKS
;
A
#
# COMPACT_ATOMS: atom_id res chain seq x y z
N MET A 1 -1.90 -23.04 6.45
CA MET A 1 -2.39 -22.24 5.31
C MET A 1 -3.89 -22.43 5.32
N TYR A 2 -4.65 -21.35 5.49
CA TYR A 2 -5.98 -21.35 6.12
C TYR A 2 -6.99 -22.33 5.48
N GLU A 3 -7.08 -23.55 6.02
CA GLU A 3 -8.26 -24.39 5.82
C GLU A 3 -9.47 -23.55 6.25
N ASN A 4 -10.49 -23.44 5.38
CA ASN A 4 -11.71 -22.64 5.59
C ASN A 4 -11.62 -21.11 5.40
N ILE A 5 -10.63 -20.58 4.67
CA ILE A 5 -10.56 -19.13 4.41
C ILE A 5 -11.85 -18.55 3.82
N GLU A 6 -12.52 -19.28 2.92
CA GLU A 6 -13.78 -18.84 2.30
C GLU A 6 -14.91 -18.73 3.32
N THR A 7 -15.01 -19.69 4.25
CA THR A 7 -16.00 -19.66 5.34
C THR A 7 -15.72 -18.49 6.28
N ILE A 8 -14.46 -18.33 6.71
CA ILE A 8 -14.05 -17.22 7.57
C ILE A 8 -14.37 -15.88 6.90
N TRP A 9 -14.11 -15.76 5.60
CA TRP A 9 -14.38 -14.56 4.83
C TRP A 9 -15.87 -14.25 4.70
N SER A 10 -16.69 -15.26 4.45
CA SER A 10 -18.15 -15.12 4.40
C SER A 10 -18.71 -14.56 5.71
N ASP A 11 -18.24 -15.08 6.85
CA ASP A 11 -18.67 -14.62 8.17
C ASP A 11 -18.22 -13.17 8.43
N VAL A 12 -16.96 -12.86 8.11
CA VAL A 12 -16.38 -11.52 8.28
C VAL A 12 -17.09 -10.47 7.42
N ILE A 13 -17.44 -10.80 6.17
CA ILE A 13 -18.26 -9.90 5.33
C ILE A 13 -19.65 -9.73 5.92
N GLY A 14 -20.33 -10.83 6.28
CA GLY A 14 -21.67 -10.75 6.84
C GLY A 14 -21.73 -9.90 8.11
N GLU A 15 -20.69 -9.96 8.95
CA GLU A 15 -20.55 -9.08 10.12
C GLU A 15 -20.37 -7.62 9.71
N ALA A 16 -19.46 -7.33 8.77
CA ALA A 16 -19.20 -5.97 8.29
C ALA A 16 -20.43 -5.32 7.65
N GLU A 17 -21.19 -6.07 6.85
CA GLU A 17 -22.43 -5.60 6.22
C GLU A 17 -23.50 -5.24 7.25
N ARG A 18 -23.69 -6.08 8.28
CA ARG A 18 -24.65 -5.81 9.36
C ARG A 18 -24.25 -4.57 10.17
N GLU A 19 -22.96 -4.42 10.47
CA GLU A 19 -22.46 -3.29 11.25
C GLU A 19 -22.58 -1.96 10.49
N LEU A 20 -22.26 -1.99 9.19
CA LEU A 20 -22.22 -0.78 8.36
C LEU A 20 -23.55 -0.48 7.64
N GLY A 21 -24.49 -1.43 7.63
CA GLY A 21 -25.78 -1.28 6.95
C GLY A 21 -25.67 -1.21 5.43
N VAL A 22 -24.75 -1.97 4.83
CA VAL A 22 -24.43 -1.95 3.39
C VAL A 22 -24.47 -3.36 2.78
N ASP A 23 -24.61 -3.47 1.46
CA ASP A 23 -24.42 -4.72 0.72
C ASP A 23 -23.17 -4.64 -0.15
N CYS A 24 -22.22 -5.53 0.10
CA CYS A 24 -20.94 -5.61 -0.57
C CYS A 24 -20.82 -6.92 -1.34
N GLY A 25 -21.78 -7.14 -2.24
CA GLY A 25 -21.86 -8.33 -3.08
C GLY A 25 -20.58 -8.63 -3.87
N ARG A 26 -19.75 -7.63 -4.18
CA ARG A 26 -18.45 -7.85 -4.84
C ARG A 26 -17.48 -8.61 -3.92
N PHE A 27 -17.37 -8.22 -2.65
CA PHE A 27 -16.49 -8.88 -1.66
C PHE A 27 -16.92 -10.33 -1.40
N LYS A 28 -18.23 -10.62 -1.43
CA LYS A 28 -18.76 -12.00 -1.35
C LYS A 28 -18.32 -12.91 -2.50
N ARG A 29 -17.96 -12.32 -3.65
CA ARG A 29 -17.50 -13.03 -4.86
C ARG A 29 -15.98 -13.01 -5.02
N ALA A 30 -15.25 -12.64 -3.97
CA ALA A 30 -13.80 -12.65 -4.01
C ALA A 30 -13.28 -14.08 -4.22
N LYS A 31 -12.23 -14.21 -5.02
CA LYS A 31 -11.55 -15.48 -5.29
C LYS A 31 -10.27 -15.53 -4.48
N PHE A 32 -10.08 -16.57 -3.67
CA PHE A 32 -8.87 -16.78 -2.89
C PHE A 32 -7.85 -17.61 -3.66
N HIS A 33 -6.59 -17.23 -3.53
CA HIS A 33 -5.45 -17.94 -4.11
C HIS A 33 -4.76 -18.72 -3.00
N VAL A 34 -5.34 -19.85 -2.61
CA VAL A 34 -4.73 -20.78 -1.66
C VAL A 34 -4.10 -21.91 -2.47
N SER A 35 -2.86 -22.26 -2.16
CA SER A 35 -2.19 -23.54 -2.49
C SER A 35 -1.27 -23.69 -3.70
N ASP A 36 -0.98 -22.67 -4.51
CA ASP A 36 0.18 -22.73 -5.42
C ASP A 36 0.79 -21.34 -5.54
N VAL A 37 1.65 -21.02 -4.57
CA VAL A 37 2.51 -19.87 -4.74
C VAL A 37 3.41 -20.20 -5.91
N VAL A 38 3.08 -19.70 -7.10
CA VAL A 38 4.05 -19.49 -8.15
C VAL A 38 5.01 -18.44 -7.59
N ARG A 39 5.95 -18.89 -6.73
CA ARG A 39 7.03 -18.12 -6.07
C ARG A 39 8.10 -17.65 -7.05
N SER A 40 7.74 -17.58 -8.31
CA SER A 40 8.61 -17.32 -9.43
C SER A 40 7.80 -16.47 -10.38
N THR A 41 7.65 -15.19 -10.05
CA THR A 41 7.15 -14.18 -10.98
C THR A 41 8.22 -13.96 -12.06
N GLN A 42 8.37 -14.96 -12.94
CA GLN A 42 9.14 -14.85 -14.17
C GLN A 42 8.47 -13.84 -15.10
N ASN A 43 8.69 -12.53 -14.88
CA ASN A 43 8.34 -11.43 -15.78
C ASN A 43 7.00 -11.62 -16.55
N ILE A 44 5.96 -12.17 -15.92
CA ILE A 44 4.66 -12.30 -16.58
C ILE A 44 3.98 -10.95 -16.42
N PRO A 45 3.66 -10.22 -17.50
CA PRO A 45 3.13 -8.86 -17.41
C PRO A 45 1.64 -8.82 -17.00
N VAL A 46 1.16 -9.84 -16.29
CA VAL A 46 -0.23 -10.00 -15.88
C VAL A 46 -0.36 -9.88 -14.37
N GLN A 47 -1.53 -9.40 -13.93
CA GLN A 47 -1.89 -9.34 -12.52
C GLN A 47 -1.84 -10.74 -11.88
N ASN A 48 -1.17 -10.87 -10.73
CA ASN A 48 -1.00 -12.14 -10.02
C ASN A 48 -1.01 -11.92 -8.48
N PRO A 49 -2.17 -11.60 -7.88
CA PRO A 49 -2.26 -11.35 -6.45
C PRO A 49 -1.99 -12.61 -5.63
N ASP A 50 -1.21 -12.49 -4.55
CA ASP A 50 -0.79 -13.64 -3.74
C ASP A 50 -1.85 -14.16 -2.74
N PHE A 51 -2.97 -13.45 -2.57
CA PHE A 51 -3.99 -13.79 -1.57
C PHE A 51 -5.41 -13.82 -2.14
N MET A 52 -5.90 -12.73 -2.72
CA MET A 52 -7.30 -12.63 -3.12
C MET A 52 -7.54 -11.64 -4.28
N THR A 53 -8.39 -12.04 -5.23
CA THR A 53 -8.89 -11.17 -6.31
C THR A 53 -10.35 -10.79 -6.09
N LEU A 54 -10.64 -9.50 -6.18
CA LEU A 54 -11.98 -8.95 -6.24
C LEU A 54 -12.42 -8.76 -7.70
N PRO A 55 -13.57 -9.30 -8.14
CA PRO A 55 -13.98 -9.26 -9.55
C PRO A 55 -14.51 -7.90 -9.99
N GLY A 56 -14.35 -7.56 -11.27
CA GLY A 56 -14.94 -6.36 -11.89
C GLY A 56 -14.19 -5.06 -11.60
N LEU A 57 -12.95 -5.14 -11.11
CA LEU A 57 -12.01 -4.04 -11.07
C LEU A 57 -11.16 -4.04 -12.34
N GLU A 58 -10.96 -2.85 -12.92
CA GLU A 58 -9.97 -2.65 -13.99
C GLU A 58 -8.57 -3.00 -13.49
N ASP A 59 -7.76 -3.66 -14.32
CA ASP A 59 -6.38 -3.99 -14.00
C ASP A 59 -5.41 -3.29 -14.96
N LYS A 60 -4.49 -2.51 -14.40
CA LYS A 60 -3.36 -1.95 -15.12
C LYS A 60 -2.19 -1.73 -14.15
N PRO A 61 -0.94 -1.90 -14.61
CA PRO A 61 0.23 -1.77 -13.74
C PRO A 61 0.38 -0.35 -13.21
N TRP A 62 0.08 0.66 -14.03
CA TRP A 62 0.29 2.06 -13.71
C TRP A 62 -1.00 2.86 -13.78
N TRP A 63 -1.15 3.75 -12.80
CA TRP A 63 -2.31 4.62 -12.63
C TRP A 63 -1.88 6.08 -12.67
N ASN A 64 -2.80 6.95 -13.08
CA ASN A 64 -2.64 8.40 -13.10
C ASN A 64 -3.61 9.03 -12.10
N ILE A 65 -3.36 10.29 -11.74
CA ILE A 65 -4.23 11.04 -10.83
C ILE A 65 -5.67 11.07 -11.39
N GLU A 66 -5.80 11.24 -12.70
CA GLU A 66 -7.07 11.36 -13.43
C GLU A 66 -7.94 10.11 -13.38
N ASP A 67 -7.37 8.95 -13.01
CA ASP A 67 -8.13 7.70 -12.87
C ASP A 67 -8.98 7.65 -11.59
N PHE A 68 -8.74 8.57 -10.65
CA PHE A 68 -9.43 8.60 -9.36
C PHE A 68 -10.59 9.59 -9.34
N ASP A 69 -11.50 9.45 -8.36
CA ASP A 69 -12.58 10.41 -8.16
C ASP A 69 -12.04 11.82 -7.77
N PRO A 70 -12.81 12.91 -8.00
CA PRO A 70 -12.33 14.27 -7.77
C PRO A 70 -11.82 14.57 -6.36
N ALA A 71 -12.35 13.91 -5.33
CA ALA A 71 -11.89 14.14 -3.96
C ALA A 71 -10.50 13.54 -3.75
N MET A 72 -10.27 12.31 -4.22
CA MET A 72 -8.94 11.70 -4.19
C MET A 72 -7.94 12.45 -5.08
N GLN A 73 -8.36 12.93 -6.26
CA GLN A 73 -7.53 13.81 -7.08
C GLN A 73 -7.09 15.06 -6.33
N GLY A 74 -8.00 15.66 -5.55
CA GLY A 74 -7.71 16.82 -4.71
C GLY A 74 -6.60 16.54 -3.70
N PHE A 75 -6.64 15.39 -3.03
CA PHE A 75 -5.56 14.96 -2.12
C PHE A 75 -4.23 14.77 -2.86
N LEU A 76 -4.22 14.04 -3.97
CA LEU A 76 -3.02 13.75 -4.76
C LEU A 76 -2.36 15.04 -5.29
N LYS A 77 -3.16 15.96 -5.85
CA LYS A 77 -2.67 17.26 -6.34
C LYS A 77 -2.17 18.13 -5.20
N ARG A 78 -2.85 18.12 -4.04
CA ARG A 78 -2.41 18.83 -2.84
C ARG A 78 -1.07 18.31 -2.33
N MET A 79 -0.80 17.01 -2.43
CA MET A 79 0.52 16.45 -2.11
C MET A 79 1.61 17.12 -2.93
N GLU A 80 1.44 17.18 -4.26
CA GLU A 80 2.45 17.78 -5.13
C GLU A 80 2.61 19.29 -4.90
N VAL A 81 1.51 20.01 -4.67
CA VAL A 81 1.53 21.46 -4.40
C VAL A 81 2.25 21.78 -3.09
N LEU A 82 2.06 20.97 -2.05
CA LEU A 82 2.64 21.19 -0.73
C LEU A 82 4.01 20.53 -0.54
N PHE A 83 4.68 20.14 -1.62
CA PHE A 83 5.96 19.44 -1.56
C PHE A 83 7.00 20.14 -0.69
N GLY A 84 7.20 21.45 -0.87
CA GLY A 84 8.18 22.19 -0.07
C GLY A 84 7.93 22.10 1.43
N GLU A 85 6.65 22.08 1.85
CA GLU A 85 6.29 21.96 3.27
C GLU A 85 6.51 20.55 3.81
N TYR A 86 6.11 19.52 3.06
CA TYR A 86 6.26 18.13 3.46
C TYR A 86 7.71 17.68 3.44
N GLN A 87 8.49 18.14 2.46
CA GLN A 87 9.92 17.89 2.43
C GLN A 87 10.61 18.58 3.60
N ALA A 88 10.36 19.86 3.85
CA ALA A 88 10.96 20.56 4.98
C ALA A 88 10.61 19.90 6.33
N GLU A 89 9.35 19.48 6.53
CA GLU A 89 8.97 18.73 7.72
C GLU A 89 9.71 17.40 7.83
N PHE A 90 9.82 16.64 6.73
CA PHE A 90 10.56 15.39 6.71
C PHE A 90 12.04 15.60 7.08
N GLU A 91 12.71 16.54 6.42
CA GLU A 91 14.12 16.87 6.60
C GLU A 91 14.44 17.29 8.04
N ASN A 92 13.62 18.14 8.64
CA ASN A 92 13.83 18.66 9.99
C ASN A 92 13.65 17.60 11.09
N ASN A 93 12.85 16.57 10.84
CA ASN A 93 12.43 15.61 11.86
C ASN A 93 12.96 14.18 11.64
N MET A 94 13.44 13.82 10.44
CA MET A 94 13.88 12.44 10.17
C MET A 94 15.05 11.99 11.05
N GLY A 95 15.85 12.93 11.59
CA GLY A 95 16.94 12.65 12.52
C GLY A 95 16.49 12.27 13.94
N SER A 96 15.23 12.55 14.31
CA SER A 96 14.68 12.23 15.64
C SER A 96 13.90 10.92 15.67
N VAL A 97 13.89 10.15 14.59
CA VAL A 97 13.14 8.89 14.49
C VAL A 97 14.03 7.73 14.10
N THR A 98 13.64 6.54 14.56
CA THR A 98 14.25 5.29 14.14
C THR A 98 13.36 4.64 13.10
N PHE A 99 13.93 4.33 11.94
CA PHE A 99 13.26 3.49 10.95
C PHE A 99 13.49 2.03 11.34
N GLY A 100 12.38 1.33 11.63
CA GLY A 100 12.41 -0.10 11.87
C GLY A 100 12.66 -0.86 10.58
N GLU A 101 12.94 -2.15 10.71
CA GLU A 101 12.92 -3.05 9.55
C GLU A 101 11.59 -2.89 8.80
N GLY A 102 11.63 -2.96 7.47
CA GLY A 102 10.42 -3.21 6.69
C GLY A 102 9.66 -4.39 7.30
N ALA A 103 8.34 -4.47 7.06
CA ALA A 103 7.60 -5.68 7.44
C ALA A 103 8.42 -6.89 7.00
N ALA A 104 8.50 -7.92 7.84
CA ALA A 104 9.17 -9.19 7.54
C ALA A 104 8.49 -9.81 6.32
N THR A 105 8.77 -9.25 5.15
CA THR A 105 8.18 -9.67 3.92
C THR A 105 8.86 -10.98 3.62
N PHE A 106 8.07 -12.01 3.35
CA PHE A 106 8.55 -13.29 2.86
C PHE A 106 9.25 -13.18 1.47
N TYR A 107 9.49 -11.96 0.98
CA TYR A 107 10.26 -11.61 -0.20
C TYR A 107 11.76 -11.80 0.11
N TYR A 108 12.28 -12.98 -0.22
CA TYR A 108 13.70 -13.31 -0.15
C TYR A 108 14.56 -12.22 -0.80
N GLY A 109 15.37 -11.48 -0.02
CA GLY A 109 16.33 -10.49 -0.53
C GLY A 109 16.14 -9.04 -0.06
N ALA A 110 15.05 -8.71 0.64
CA ALA A 110 14.80 -7.35 1.16
C ALA A 110 15.65 -6.96 2.40
N ASN A 111 16.57 -7.83 2.85
CA ASN A 111 16.89 -7.95 4.28
C ASN A 111 18.04 -7.11 4.86
N GLU A 112 18.58 -6.11 4.18
CA GLU A 112 19.54 -5.19 4.82
C GLU A 112 19.31 -3.71 4.46
N GLY A 113 18.54 -3.43 3.40
CA GLY A 113 18.40 -2.09 2.84
C GLY A 113 17.02 -1.45 2.96
N TRP A 114 15.97 -2.16 3.38
CA TRP A 114 14.61 -1.61 3.37
C TRP A 114 14.08 -1.36 4.78
N LYS A 115 13.78 -0.09 5.09
CA LYS A 115 13.33 0.33 6.42
C LYS A 115 12.07 1.18 6.34
N ILE A 116 11.24 1.14 7.38
CA ILE A 116 9.97 1.87 7.43
C ILE A 116 9.76 2.64 8.73
N PHE A 117 8.96 3.71 8.65
CA PHE A 117 8.42 4.44 9.80
C PHE A 117 6.91 4.58 9.61
N LEU A 118 6.11 3.95 10.46
CA LEU A 118 4.66 3.83 10.29
C LEU A 118 3.90 5.04 10.81
N PHE A 119 2.87 5.44 10.07
CA PHE A 119 1.81 6.36 10.50
C PHE A 119 0.52 5.60 10.79
N TYR A 120 0.15 4.70 9.88
CA TYR A 120 -1.00 3.81 10.01
C TYR A 120 -0.58 2.37 9.71
N GLY A 121 -1.00 1.43 10.55
CA GLY A 121 -0.67 0.02 10.45
C GLY A 121 -1.52 -0.76 9.44
N ASN A 122 -1.53 -2.08 9.56
CA ASN A 122 -2.24 -2.96 8.61
C ASN A 122 -3.76 -2.99 8.87
N GLU A 123 -4.22 -2.55 10.04
CA GLU A 123 -5.64 -2.49 10.43
C GLU A 123 -6.15 -1.04 10.41
N ALA A 124 -5.43 -0.14 9.73
CA ALA A 124 -5.67 1.30 9.68
C ALA A 124 -5.67 2.00 11.05
N GLU A 125 -4.96 1.42 12.02
CA GLU A 125 -4.71 1.98 13.34
C GLU A 125 -3.59 3.03 13.30
N GLU A 126 -3.78 4.16 13.98
CA GLU A 126 -2.73 5.19 14.10
C GLU A 126 -1.58 4.67 14.98
N VAL A 127 -0.34 4.86 14.51
CA VAL A 127 0.85 4.54 15.31
C VAL A 127 1.16 5.71 16.25
N PRO A 128 1.19 5.47 17.58
CA PRO A 128 1.39 6.53 18.55
C PRO A 128 2.70 7.31 18.33
N GLY A 129 2.60 8.64 18.34
CA GLY A 129 3.75 9.54 18.27
C GLY A 129 4.15 9.97 16.86
N ALA A 130 3.76 9.25 15.80
CA ALA A 130 4.06 9.65 14.42
C ALA A 130 3.52 11.04 14.07
N SER A 131 2.28 11.33 14.50
CA SER A 131 1.60 12.61 14.31
C SER A 131 2.21 13.77 15.10
N LYS A 132 2.96 13.50 16.17
CA LYS A 132 3.71 14.54 16.91
C LYS A 132 4.98 14.95 16.19
N VAL A 133 5.63 14.02 15.50
CA VAL A 133 6.90 14.25 14.82
C VAL A 133 6.69 14.84 13.42
N PHE A 134 5.66 14.37 12.69
CA PHE A 134 5.34 14.85 11.34
C PHE A 134 3.89 15.35 11.25
N PRO A 135 3.53 16.43 11.96
CA PRO A 135 2.14 16.89 12.08
C PRO A 135 1.46 17.28 10.76
N LYS A 136 2.17 17.87 9.79
CA LYS A 136 1.58 18.28 8.51
C LYS A 136 1.26 17.07 7.63
N ILE A 137 2.21 16.14 7.50
CA ILE A 137 2.00 14.89 6.77
C ILE A 137 0.91 14.05 7.46
N ALA A 138 0.95 13.94 8.79
CA ALA A 138 -0.07 13.21 9.54
C ALA A 138 -1.47 13.82 9.39
N ALA A 139 -1.59 15.15 9.33
CA ALA A 139 -2.88 15.80 9.09
C ALA A 139 -3.48 15.42 7.72
N LEU A 140 -2.69 15.44 6.65
CA LEU A 140 -3.10 14.97 5.33
C LEU A 140 -3.53 13.50 5.37
N LEU A 141 -2.71 12.63 5.97
CA LEU A 141 -2.99 11.19 6.04
C LEU A 141 -4.28 10.91 6.81
N ARG A 142 -4.53 11.63 7.90
CA ARG A 142 -5.77 11.53 8.67
C ARG A 142 -6.99 11.94 7.83
N GLU A 143 -6.92 13.05 7.10
CA GLU A 143 -8.02 13.46 6.19
C GLU A 143 -8.30 12.39 5.13
N MET A 144 -7.26 11.84 4.50
CA MET A 144 -7.41 10.77 3.50
C MET A 144 -7.96 9.49 4.13
N ARG A 145 -7.57 9.16 5.37
CA ARG A 145 -8.09 8.02 6.11
C ARG A 145 -9.56 8.22 6.46
N ASP A 146 -9.96 9.39 6.93
CA ASP A 146 -11.34 9.69 7.33
C ASP A 146 -12.29 9.68 6.12
N ALA A 147 -11.75 10.04 4.95
CA ALA A 147 -12.42 9.88 3.66
C ALA A 147 -12.40 8.44 3.10
N ASN A 148 -11.85 7.48 3.86
CA ASN A 148 -11.73 6.07 3.48
C ASN A 148 -10.89 5.83 2.21
N TYR A 149 -9.82 6.60 1.98
CA TYR A 149 -8.93 6.41 0.83
C TYR A 149 -7.64 5.63 1.13
N ILE A 150 -7.09 5.73 2.35
CA ILE A 150 -5.84 5.04 2.73
C ILE A 150 -5.97 4.16 3.97
N ALA A 151 -5.42 2.94 3.92
CA ALA A 151 -5.47 2.03 5.07
C ALA A 151 -4.14 1.97 5.83
N LYS A 152 -3.04 1.71 5.12
CA LYS A 152 -1.69 1.70 5.67
C LYS A 152 -0.90 2.87 5.11
N SER A 153 -0.08 3.51 5.94
CA SER A 153 0.90 4.48 5.44
C SER A 153 2.16 4.52 6.28
N HIS A 154 3.30 4.70 5.62
CA HIS A 154 4.62 4.77 6.24
C HIS A 154 5.58 5.55 5.37
N PHE A 155 6.61 6.13 5.97
CA PHE A 155 7.81 6.42 5.21
C PHE A 155 8.54 5.12 4.88
N SER A 156 9.04 5.03 3.66
CA SER A 156 9.84 3.90 3.20
C SER A 156 11.21 4.39 2.74
N VAL A 157 12.25 3.81 3.35
CA VAL A 157 13.65 4.03 3.02
C VAL A 157 14.17 2.82 2.26
N LEU A 158 14.74 3.06 1.09
CA LEU A 158 15.58 2.09 0.44
C LEU A 158 17.03 2.59 0.50
N LYS A 159 17.87 1.89 1.24
CA LYS A 159 19.27 2.22 1.44
C LYS A 159 20.05 2.21 0.13
N ALA A 160 21.17 2.93 0.11
CA ALA A 160 22.15 2.85 -0.96
C ALA A 160 22.52 1.38 -1.25
N GLY A 161 22.51 0.98 -2.51
CA GLY A 161 22.73 -0.41 -2.96
C GLY A 161 21.58 -1.38 -2.66
N GLY A 162 20.46 -0.93 -2.10
CA GLY A 162 19.33 -1.78 -1.72
C GLY A 162 18.47 -2.19 -2.91
N SER A 163 17.91 -3.40 -2.85
CA SER A 163 16.95 -3.90 -3.83
C SER A 163 15.83 -4.70 -3.17
N ILE A 164 14.65 -4.66 -3.77
CA ILE A 164 13.52 -5.53 -3.43
C ILE A 164 13.22 -6.36 -4.69
N PRO A 165 13.40 -7.70 -4.64
CA PRO A 165 13.25 -8.55 -5.81
C PRO A 165 11.80 -8.65 -6.26
N VAL A 166 11.60 -9.24 -7.45
CA VAL A 166 10.27 -9.36 -8.06
C VAL A 166 9.29 -10.06 -7.12
N HIS A 167 8.18 -9.40 -6.84
CA HIS A 167 7.08 -9.92 -6.03
C HIS A 167 5.74 -9.37 -6.51
N CYS A 168 4.66 -9.87 -5.93
CA CYS A 168 3.31 -9.32 -6.06
C CYS A 168 2.73 -9.05 -4.68
N GLY A 169 1.84 -8.06 -4.61
CA GLY A 169 0.97 -7.82 -3.47
C GLY A 169 -0.20 -8.80 -3.45
N GLY A 170 -0.93 -8.81 -2.32
CA GLY A 170 -1.94 -9.84 -2.10
C GLY A 170 -3.34 -9.56 -2.61
N VAL A 171 -3.71 -8.30 -2.85
CA VAL A 171 -5.11 -7.95 -3.16
C VAL A 171 -5.21 -6.82 -4.20
N ASN A 172 -6.07 -7.00 -5.21
CA ASN A 172 -6.22 -6.04 -6.32
C ASN A 172 -7.12 -4.84 -6.01
N HIS A 173 -7.86 -4.88 -4.89
CA HIS A 173 -8.71 -3.77 -4.47
C HIS A 173 -7.93 -2.67 -3.73
N LYS A 174 -6.60 -2.78 -3.65
CA LYS A 174 -5.69 -1.82 -3.02
C LYS A 174 -4.52 -1.51 -3.94
N LEU A 175 -4.35 -0.24 -4.27
CA LEU A 175 -3.21 0.24 -5.03
C LEU A 175 -2.10 0.78 -4.11
N ARG A 176 -0.96 1.11 -4.68
CA ARG A 176 0.18 1.72 -3.99
C ARG A 176 0.37 3.14 -4.48
N LEU A 177 0.51 4.06 -3.53
CA LEU A 177 0.91 5.45 -3.75
C LEU A 177 2.31 5.62 -3.17
N HIS A 178 3.25 5.99 -4.03
CA HIS A 178 4.59 6.44 -3.63
C HIS A 178 4.71 7.94 -3.89
N TYR A 179 5.08 8.69 -2.87
CA TYR A 179 5.32 10.13 -2.97
C TYR A 179 6.78 10.45 -2.65
N GLY A 180 7.49 11.07 -3.60
CA GLY A 180 8.92 11.33 -3.48
C GLY A 180 9.25 12.44 -2.48
N LEU A 181 9.99 12.11 -1.41
CA LEU A 181 10.43 13.07 -0.39
C LEU A 181 11.91 13.45 -0.57
N ARG A 182 12.75 12.44 -0.79
CA ARG A 182 14.17 12.61 -1.10
C ARG A 182 14.60 11.47 -2.03
N ILE A 183 14.61 11.77 -3.32
CA ILE A 183 15.00 10.85 -4.39
C ILE A 183 16.41 11.20 -4.86
N PRO A 184 17.39 10.27 -4.77
CA PRO A 184 18.71 10.45 -5.36
C PRO A 184 18.69 10.51 -6.89
N ASP A 185 19.63 11.24 -7.47
CA ASP A 185 19.93 11.13 -8.89
C ASP A 185 20.66 9.82 -9.21
N GLY A 186 20.41 9.25 -10.39
CA GLY A 186 21.13 8.08 -10.91
C GLY A 186 20.25 6.87 -11.18
N ASP A 187 20.81 5.68 -10.99
CA ASP A 187 20.15 4.40 -11.25
C ASP A 187 19.32 3.94 -10.04
N ILE A 188 18.10 4.44 -9.99
CA ILE A 188 17.09 4.10 -9.00
C ILE A 188 15.72 4.06 -9.67
N ALA A 189 15.04 2.93 -9.61
CA ALA A 189 13.75 2.78 -10.28
C ALA A 189 12.90 1.66 -9.67
N ILE A 190 11.66 1.61 -10.15
CA ILE A 190 10.70 0.55 -9.91
C ILE A 190 10.23 0.03 -11.27
N LYS A 191 10.16 -1.30 -11.41
CA LYS A 191 9.53 -1.95 -12.58
C LYS A 191 8.23 -2.58 -12.12
N VAL A 192 7.12 -2.30 -12.81
CA VAL A 192 5.79 -2.88 -12.52
C VAL A 192 5.20 -3.38 -13.83
N GLY A 193 4.82 -4.65 -13.89
CA GLY A 193 4.20 -5.23 -15.09
C GLY A 193 5.07 -5.12 -16.36
N GLY A 194 6.40 -5.05 -16.19
CA GLY A 194 7.35 -4.90 -17.29
C GLY A 194 7.69 -3.46 -17.69
N ASP A 195 6.98 -2.46 -17.17
CA ASP A 195 7.27 -1.03 -17.42
C ASP A 195 8.05 -0.42 -16.23
N THR A 196 9.14 0.28 -16.53
CA THR A 196 10.03 0.87 -15.53
C THR A 196 9.78 2.37 -15.39
N ARG A 197 9.54 2.82 -14.16
CA ARG A 197 9.41 4.24 -13.82
C ARG A 197 10.38 4.64 -12.73
N ARG A 198 10.70 5.93 -12.70
CA ARG A 198 11.54 6.56 -11.68
C ARG A 198 10.67 7.45 -10.79
N TRP A 199 11.10 7.63 -9.55
CA TRP A 199 10.49 8.61 -8.67
C TRP A 199 11.00 10.00 -9.01
N GLU A 200 10.19 11.00 -8.73
CA GLU A 200 10.58 12.41 -8.74
C GLU A 200 10.22 13.02 -7.38
N ASN A 201 11.06 13.94 -6.93
CA ASN A 201 10.80 14.70 -5.72
C ASN A 201 9.51 15.51 -5.87
N GLY A 202 8.57 15.37 -4.93
CA GLY A 202 7.28 16.05 -4.95
C GLY A 202 6.23 15.48 -5.89
N LYS A 203 6.48 14.32 -6.51
CA LYS A 203 5.53 13.66 -7.41
C LYS A 203 4.97 12.38 -6.83
N VAL A 204 3.71 12.11 -7.18
CA VAL A 204 3.06 10.83 -6.87
C VAL A 204 3.30 9.83 -7.98
N LEU A 205 3.53 8.58 -7.60
CA LEU A 205 3.69 7.43 -8.47
C LEU A 205 2.70 6.36 -7.99
N LEU A 206 1.74 6.01 -8.84
CA LEU A 206 0.57 5.20 -8.50
C LEU A 206 0.59 3.90 -9.31
N PHE A 207 0.51 2.76 -8.65
CA PHE A 207 0.60 1.46 -9.32
C PHE A 207 -0.19 0.38 -8.60
N ASP A 208 -0.52 -0.66 -9.36
CA ASP A 208 -1.09 -1.90 -8.82
C ASP A 208 0.04 -2.87 -8.51
N ASP A 209 0.27 -3.14 -7.22
CA ASP A 209 1.35 -4.03 -6.79
C ASP A 209 1.01 -5.51 -6.95
N THR A 210 -0.21 -5.85 -7.35
CA THR A 210 -0.53 -7.24 -7.72
C THR A 210 0.06 -7.63 -9.07
N PHE A 211 0.53 -6.67 -9.88
CA PHE A 211 1.44 -6.95 -10.98
C PHE A 211 2.86 -7.23 -10.45
N PRO A 212 3.62 -8.14 -11.09
CA PRO A 212 5.01 -8.37 -10.73
C PRO A 212 5.81 -7.08 -10.72
N HIS A 213 6.45 -6.79 -9.60
CA HIS A 213 7.24 -5.59 -9.43
C HIS A 213 8.50 -5.80 -8.62
N GLU A 214 9.54 -5.05 -8.97
CA GLU A 214 10.83 -5.01 -8.29
C GLU A 214 11.31 -3.57 -8.19
N VAL A 215 12.18 -3.34 -7.22
CA VAL A 215 12.76 -2.02 -6.94
C VAL A 215 14.26 -2.16 -6.74
N TRP A 216 15.02 -1.20 -7.24
CA TRP A 216 16.45 -1.11 -6.97
C TRP A 216 16.87 0.33 -6.69
N ASN A 217 17.92 0.48 -5.88
CA ASN A 217 18.64 1.71 -5.64
C ASN A 217 20.14 1.45 -5.77
N ASN A 218 20.68 1.59 -6.98
CA ASN A 218 22.10 1.43 -7.26
C ASN A 218 22.90 2.73 -7.04
N THR A 219 22.32 3.70 -6.34
CA THR A 219 22.96 4.99 -6.02
C THR A 219 23.70 4.93 -4.68
N PRO A 220 24.65 5.85 -4.41
CA PRO A 220 25.33 5.92 -3.11
C PRO A 220 24.49 6.61 -2.01
N HIS A 221 23.22 6.90 -2.27
CA HIS A 221 22.35 7.65 -1.36
C HIS A 221 21.05 6.90 -1.07
N ASP A 222 20.49 7.12 0.12
CA ASP A 222 19.22 6.55 0.53
C ASP A 222 18.04 7.24 -0.17
N ARG A 223 17.02 6.46 -0.57
CA ARG A 223 15.77 6.97 -1.14
C ARG A 223 14.64 6.95 -0.14
N TYR A 224 14.01 8.10 0.06
CA TYR A 224 12.89 8.28 0.97
C TYR A 224 11.62 8.63 0.21
N ILE A 225 10.56 7.87 0.47
CA ILE A 225 9.21 8.14 -0.03
C ILE A 225 8.20 8.06 1.11
N LEU A 226 7.08 8.73 0.97
CA LEU A 226 5.85 8.38 1.67
C LEU A 226 5.11 7.33 0.85
N HIS A 227 4.83 6.20 1.48
CA HIS A 227 4.11 5.09 0.87
C HIS A 227 2.73 4.96 1.54
N CYS A 228 1.66 4.95 0.74
CA CYS A 228 0.31 4.67 1.19
C CYS A 228 -0.30 3.48 0.42
N ARG A 229 -0.99 2.59 1.13
CA ARG A 229 -1.94 1.64 0.55
C ARG A 229 -3.26 2.36 0.35
N ILE A 230 -3.64 2.57 -0.89
CA ILE A 230 -4.84 3.34 -1.26
C ILE A 230 -5.94 2.42 -1.81
N GLN A 231 -7.20 2.82 -1.68
CA GLN A 231 -8.33 2.10 -2.25
C GLN A 231 -8.32 2.18 -3.78
N HIS A 232 -8.69 1.09 -4.44
CA HIS A 232 -8.86 1.05 -5.90
C HIS A 232 -10.01 1.99 -6.35
N PRO A 233 -9.85 2.78 -7.42
CA PRO A 233 -10.85 3.78 -7.83
C PRO A 233 -12.19 3.17 -8.28
N GLY A 234 -12.16 1.93 -8.78
CA GLY A 234 -13.37 1.13 -9.08
C GLY A 234 -14.21 0.67 -7.87
N LEU A 235 -13.79 0.97 -6.63
CA LEU A 235 -14.60 0.70 -5.43
C LEU A 235 -15.60 1.84 -5.18
N SER A 236 -16.85 1.50 -4.94
CA SER A 236 -17.86 2.41 -4.42
C SER A 236 -17.52 2.91 -3.00
N ALA A 237 -18.21 3.96 -2.53
CA ALA A 237 -18.01 4.47 -1.18
C ALA A 237 -18.29 3.41 -0.09
N ASP A 238 -19.32 2.58 -0.27
CA ASP A 238 -19.66 1.51 0.67
C ASP A 238 -18.63 0.38 0.63
N GLU A 239 -18.17 0.00 -0.55
CA GLU A 239 -17.08 -0.97 -0.71
C GLU A 239 -15.77 -0.49 -0.06
N ARG A 240 -15.46 0.81 -0.14
CA ARG A 240 -14.32 1.39 0.57
C ARG A 240 -14.47 1.25 2.08
N ARG A 241 -15.62 1.61 2.65
CA ARG A 241 -15.92 1.48 4.09
C ARG A 241 -15.79 0.02 4.55
N VAL A 242 -16.38 -0.91 3.81
CA VAL A 242 -16.31 -2.35 4.12
C VAL A 242 -14.87 -2.83 4.05
N SER A 243 -14.10 -2.45 3.04
CA SER A 243 -12.70 -2.84 2.91
C SER A 243 -11.86 -2.51 4.16
N TYR A 244 -12.11 -1.40 4.85
CA TYR A 244 -11.44 -1.11 6.14
C TYR A 244 -11.88 -2.05 7.26
N ALA A 245 -13.19 -2.27 7.40
CA ALA A 245 -13.71 -3.15 8.42
C ALA A 245 -13.17 -4.57 8.24
N LEU A 246 -13.04 -5.03 6.99
CA LEU A 246 -12.54 -6.37 6.66
C LEU A 246 -11.08 -6.58 7.08
N GLU A 247 -10.19 -5.57 6.96
CA GLU A 247 -8.77 -5.75 7.33
C GLU A 247 -8.60 -6.17 8.80
N SER A 248 -9.23 -5.43 9.73
CA SER A 248 -9.16 -5.76 11.17
C SER A 248 -9.93 -7.03 11.53
N LYS A 249 -11.11 -7.25 10.94
CA LYS A 249 -11.95 -8.43 11.24
C LYS A 249 -11.32 -9.72 10.74
N LEU A 250 -10.74 -9.71 9.54
CA LEU A 250 -10.04 -10.87 8.98
C LEU A 250 -8.82 -11.20 9.84
N SER A 251 -8.00 -10.21 10.20
CA SER A 251 -6.84 -10.38 11.10
C SER A 251 -7.24 -11.14 12.39
N ARG A 252 -8.25 -10.62 13.11
CA ARG A 252 -8.79 -11.24 14.34
C ARG A 252 -9.42 -12.60 14.12
N ALA A 253 -10.07 -12.83 12.99
CA ALA A 253 -10.66 -14.12 12.67
C ALA A 253 -9.58 -15.18 12.42
N LEU A 254 -8.52 -14.83 11.68
CA LEU A 254 -7.40 -15.73 11.41
C LEU A 254 -6.62 -16.06 12.67
N GLU A 255 -6.46 -15.12 13.62
CA GLU A 255 -5.85 -15.40 14.93
C GLU A 255 -6.66 -16.39 15.75
N ARG A 256 -7.99 -16.23 15.81
CA ARG A 256 -8.90 -17.16 16.52
C ARG A 256 -8.91 -18.57 15.95
N ASN A 257 -8.56 -18.75 14.68
CA ASN A 257 -8.53 -20.05 14.02
C ASN A 257 -7.13 -20.69 14.01
N LYS A 258 -6.13 -20.06 14.66
CA LYS A 258 -4.80 -20.66 14.88
C LYS A 258 -4.71 -21.46 16.19
N SER A 259 -5.70 -21.35 17.07
CA SER A 259 -5.85 -22.09 18.33
C SER A 259 -6.72 -23.32 18.17
#